data_AF-A0A522ZQR4-F1
#
_entry.id   AF-A0A522ZQR4-F1
#
_cell.length_a   1.000
_cell.length_b   1.000
_cell.length_c   1.000
_cell.angle_alpha   90.00
_cell.angle_beta   90.00
_cell.angle_gamma   90.00
#
_symmetry.space_group_name_H-M   'P 1'
#
loop_
_entity.id
_entity.type
_entity.pdbx_description
1 polymer ?
#
loop_
_entity_poly.entity_id
_entity_poly.type
_entity_poly.pdbx_seq_one_letter_code
_entity_poly.pdbx_strand_id
1 'polypeptide(L)'
;MRRRRPRLRHYAGMRRIQRRRVYAVLVGTWLSGALWLAVHYGLRRPGPFGVPTPSPLEPWSLALHGAFAFASLALGGWLLAEHLPPAWYSARSRISGLAMVIGGAVLVVTGYLLFYVAGDCARAVIGIVHWGLGLATPGLLLAHLIARRLARRPAS
;
A
#
# COMPACT_ATOMS: atom_id res chain seq x y z
N MET A 1 37.11 28.69 8.85
CA MET A 1 36.38 27.78 7.93
C MET A 1 34.87 27.81 8.22
N ARG A 2 34.09 28.54 7.42
CA ARG A 2 32.62 28.57 7.52
C ARG A 2 32.08 27.28 6.90
N ARG A 3 31.67 26.30 7.71
CA ARG A 3 30.89 25.15 7.23
C ARG A 3 29.62 25.71 6.59
N ARG A 4 29.52 25.64 5.25
CA ARG A 4 28.29 25.89 4.51
C ARG A 4 27.25 24.92 5.06
N ARG A 5 26.38 25.39 5.94
CA ARG A 5 25.19 24.62 6.34
C ARG A 5 24.45 24.31 5.04
N PRO A 6 24.27 23.03 4.65
CA PRO A 6 23.48 22.71 3.48
C PRO A 6 22.14 23.40 3.68
N ARG A 7 21.72 24.18 2.67
CA ARG A 7 20.42 24.85 2.64
C ARG A 7 19.42 23.84 3.13
N LEU A 8 18.86 24.07 4.33
CA LEU A 8 17.76 23.28 4.87
C LEU A 8 16.67 23.42 3.83
N ARG A 9 16.59 22.43 2.92
CA ARG A 9 15.49 22.31 1.97
C ARG A 9 14.25 22.45 2.83
N HIS A 10 13.45 23.46 2.53
CA HIS A 10 12.13 23.62 3.12
C HIS A 10 11.52 22.23 3.25
N TYR A 11 11.36 21.75 4.48
CA TYR A 11 10.48 20.63 4.76
C TYR A 11 9.04 21.14 4.57
N ALA A 12 8.74 21.55 3.34
CA ALA A 12 7.45 22.01 2.91
C ALA A 12 6.55 20.80 2.99
N GLY A 13 5.56 20.86 3.88
CA GLY A 13 4.53 19.83 3.95
C GLY A 13 4.00 19.53 2.55
N MET A 14 3.81 18.24 2.26
CA MET A 14 3.35 17.73 0.97
C MET A 14 2.27 18.63 0.33
N ARG A 15 2.51 19.10 -0.90
CA ARG A 15 1.57 19.98 -1.61
C ARG A 15 0.21 19.27 -1.73
N ARG A 16 -0.91 20.00 -1.66
CA ARG A 16 -2.26 19.40 -1.70
C ARG A 16 -2.46 18.47 -2.89
N ILE A 17 -1.90 18.82 -4.06
CA ILE A 17 -1.97 17.99 -5.28
C ILE A 17 -1.19 16.68 -5.11
N GLN A 18 0.02 16.71 -4.57
CA GLN A 18 0.82 15.50 -4.31
C GLN A 18 0.07 14.58 -3.34
N ARG A 19 -0.53 15.14 -2.29
CA ARG A 19 -1.35 14.39 -1.34
C ARG A 19 -2.57 13.74 -2.00
N ARG A 20 -3.28 14.47 -2.86
CA ARG A 20 -4.40 13.92 -3.63
C ARG A 20 -3.96 12.78 -4.54
N ARG A 21 -2.80 12.89 -5.21
CA ARG A 21 -2.24 11.82 -6.06
C ARG A 21 -1.92 10.57 -5.26
N VAL A 22 -1.28 10.72 -4.09
CA VAL A 22 -1.00 9.60 -3.19
C VAL A 22 -2.29 8.89 -2.80
N TYR A 23 -3.30 9.61 -2.32
CA TYR A 23 -4.56 8.98 -1.94
C TYR A 23 -5.29 8.35 -3.13
N ALA A 24 -5.30 8.99 -4.30
CA ALA A 24 -5.94 8.43 -5.49
C ALA A 24 -5.31 7.10 -5.90
N VAL A 25 -3.98 7.00 -5.87
CA VAL A 25 -3.26 5.76 -6.20
C VAL A 25 -3.50 4.69 -5.14
N LEU A 26 -3.40 5.02 -3.85
CA LEU A 26 -3.65 4.06 -2.77
C LEU A 26 -5.10 3.53 -2.77
N VAL A 27 -6.08 4.41 -2.97
CA VAL A 27 -7.49 4.05 -3.10
C VAL A 27 -7.71 3.22 -4.36
N GLY A 28 -7.07 3.57 -5.48
CA GLY A 28 -7.11 2.80 -6.71
C GLY A 28 -6.59 1.37 -6.53
N THR A 29 -5.39 1.21 -5.94
CA THR A 29 -4.81 -0.10 -5.62
C THR A 29 -5.74 -0.92 -4.73
N TRP A 30 -6.30 -0.30 -3.68
CA TRP A 30 -7.17 -0.99 -2.73
C TRP A 30 -8.50 -1.41 -3.37
N LEU A 31 -9.18 -0.49 -4.07
CA LEU A 31 -10.47 -0.76 -4.69
C LEU A 31 -10.37 -1.81 -5.79
N SER A 32 -9.33 -1.77 -6.62
CA SER A 32 -9.16 -2.78 -7.67
C SER A 32 -8.86 -4.17 -7.10
N GLY A 33 -8.11 -4.26 -5.99
CA GLY A 33 -7.86 -5.52 -5.30
C GLY A 33 -9.09 -6.07 -4.57
N ALA A 34 -9.83 -5.20 -3.89
CA ALA A 34 -11.10 -5.55 -3.25
C ALA A 34 -12.16 -5.98 -4.28
N LEU A 35 -12.21 -5.30 -5.43
CA LEU A 35 -13.06 -5.69 -6.56
C LEU A 35 -12.68 -7.06 -7.08
N TRP A 36 -11.38 -7.35 -7.26
CA TRP A 36 -10.92 -8.68 -7.64
C TRP A 36 -11.40 -9.73 -6.65
N LEU A 37 -11.27 -9.52 -5.33
CA LEU A 37 -11.79 -10.46 -4.32
C LEU A 37 -13.30 -10.67 -4.43
N ALA A 38 -14.07 -9.60 -4.57
CA ALA A 38 -15.52 -9.67 -4.68
C ALA A 38 -15.95 -10.45 -5.93
N VAL A 39 -15.29 -10.22 -7.06
CA VAL A 39 -15.54 -10.94 -8.31
C VAL A 39 -15.09 -12.40 -8.19
N HIS A 40 -13.89 -12.64 -7.67
CA HIS A 40 -13.26 -13.94 -7.59
C HIS A 40 -13.96 -14.89 -6.62
N TYR A 41 -14.54 -14.39 -5.52
CA TYR A 41 -15.27 -15.22 -4.56
C TYR A 41 -16.79 -15.14 -4.74
N GLY A 42 -17.34 -14.00 -5.16
CA GLY A 42 -18.78 -13.76 -5.23
C GLY A 42 -19.42 -14.03 -6.60
N LEU A 43 -18.66 -14.02 -7.70
CA LEU A 43 -19.20 -14.20 -9.06
C LEU A 43 -18.73 -15.49 -9.72
N ARG A 44 -18.24 -16.48 -8.95
CA ARG A 44 -17.93 -17.80 -9.49
C ARG A 44 -19.20 -18.46 -10.01
N ARG A 45 -19.27 -18.71 -11.31
CA ARG A 45 -20.37 -19.45 -11.93
C ARG A 45 -19.98 -20.92 -12.06
N PRO A 46 -20.90 -21.87 -11.82
CA PRO A 46 -20.68 -23.25 -12.18
C PRO A 46 -20.46 -23.30 -13.70
N GLY A 47 -19.26 -23.69 -14.14
CA GLY A 47 -18.99 -23.90 -15.55
C GLY A 47 -19.43 -25.29 -16.01
N PRO A 48 -19.38 -25.55 -17.32
CA PRO A 48 -19.62 -26.88 -17.86
C PRO A 48 -18.70 -27.89 -17.16
N PHE A 49 -19.24 -29.05 -16.75
CA PHE A 49 -18.52 -30.12 -16.04
C PHE A 49 -18.07 -29.79 -14.60
N GLY A 50 -18.65 -28.79 -13.94
CA GLY A 50 -18.37 -28.50 -12.53
C GLY A 50 -17.06 -27.73 -12.29
N VAL A 51 -16.35 -27.36 -13.36
CA VAL A 51 -15.20 -26.46 -13.30
C VAL A 51 -15.72 -25.02 -13.22
N PRO A 52 -15.46 -24.26 -12.14
CA PRO A 52 -15.92 -22.89 -12.03
C PRO A 52 -15.33 -22.05 -13.18
N THR A 53 -16.18 -21.32 -13.89
CA THR A 53 -15.70 -20.38 -14.92
C THR A 53 -15.38 -19.04 -14.26
N PRO A 54 -14.16 -18.48 -14.47
CA PRO A 54 -13.82 -17.15 -14.00
C PRO A 54 -14.77 -16.10 -14.58
N SER A 55 -15.06 -15.07 -13.80
CA SER A 55 -15.83 -13.93 -14.32
C SER A 55 -15.00 -13.17 -15.35
N PRO A 56 -15.60 -12.65 -16.44
CA PRO A 56 -14.89 -11.86 -17.44
C PRO A 56 -14.28 -10.57 -16.88
N LEU A 57 -14.71 -10.12 -15.69
CA LEU A 57 -14.17 -8.94 -15.01
C LEU A 57 -12.86 -9.22 -14.25
N GLU A 58 -12.57 -10.48 -13.95
CA GLU A 58 -11.39 -10.88 -13.20
C GLU A 58 -10.07 -10.37 -13.81
N PRO A 59 -9.78 -10.62 -15.12
CA PRO A 59 -8.54 -10.13 -15.73
C PRO A 59 -8.43 -8.60 -15.74
N TRP A 60 -9.54 -7.88 -15.92
CA TRP A 60 -9.55 -6.42 -15.92
C TRP A 60 -9.27 -5.85 -14.53
N SER A 61 -9.84 -6.44 -13.48
CA SER A 61 -9.57 -6.03 -12.10
C SER A 61 -8.11 -6.26 -11.70
N LEU A 62 -7.51 -7.39 -12.11
CA LEU A 62 -6.08 -7.67 -11.91
C LEU A 62 -5.18 -6.72 -12.70
N ALA A 63 -5.50 -6.44 -13.96
CA ALA A 63 -4.75 -5.50 -14.78
C ALA A 63 -4.75 -4.09 -14.16
N LEU A 64 -5.92 -3.62 -13.72
CA LEU A 64 -6.06 -2.34 -13.04
C LEU A 64 -5.29 -2.30 -11.71
N HIS A 65 -5.35 -3.39 -10.94
CA HIS A 65 -4.58 -3.54 -9.70
C HIS A 65 -3.07 -3.50 -9.96
N GLY A 66 -2.58 -4.21 -10.98
CA GLY A 66 -1.18 -4.15 -11.39
C GLY A 66 -0.75 -2.73 -11.75
N ALA A 67 -1.53 -2.01 -12.55
CA ALA A 67 -1.23 -0.62 -12.92
C ALA A 67 -1.12 0.30 -11.69
N PHE A 68 -2.09 0.24 -10.77
CA PHE A 68 -2.04 1.01 -9.54
C PHE A 68 -0.93 0.55 -8.58
N ALA A 69 -0.59 -0.74 -8.57
CA ALA A 69 0.51 -1.27 -7.75
C ALA A 69 1.86 -0.71 -8.20
N PHE A 70 2.12 -0.62 -9.51
CA PHE A 70 3.32 0.04 -10.03
C PHE A 70 3.35 1.53 -9.69
N ALA A 71 2.22 2.22 -9.81
CA ALA A 71 2.12 3.63 -9.38
C ALA A 71 2.38 3.78 -7.87
N SER A 72 1.87 2.85 -7.05
CA SER A 72 2.10 2.80 -5.61
C SER A 72 3.58 2.59 -5.26
N LEU A 73 4.29 1.72 -6.00
CA LEU A 73 5.74 1.53 -5.85
C LEU A 73 6.52 2.81 -6.15
N ALA A 74 6.24 3.46 -7.28
CA ALA A 74 6.91 4.71 -7.66
C ALA A 74 6.68 5.82 -6.63
N LEU A 75 5.43 5.98 -6.17
CA LEU A 75 5.09 6.94 -5.12
C LEU A 75 5.70 6.57 -3.77
N GLY A 76 5.75 5.28 -3.44
CA GLY A 76 6.39 4.76 -2.23
C GLY A 76 7.88 5.11 -2.19
N GLY A 77 8.60 4.88 -3.28
CA GLY A 77 10.01 5.27 -3.42
C GLY A 77 10.22 6.79 -3.23
N TRP A 78 9.36 7.61 -3.86
CA TRP A 78 9.39 9.06 -3.65
C TRP A 78 9.13 9.47 -2.20
N LEU A 79 8.14 8.84 -1.53
CA LEU A 79 7.84 9.11 -0.12
C LEU A 79 9.00 8.71 0.80
N LEU A 80 9.64 7.56 0.53
CA LEU A 80 10.80 7.12 1.29
C LEU A 80 11.97 8.10 1.16
N ALA A 81 12.24 8.61 -0.06
CA ALA A 81 13.33 9.55 -0.30
C ALA A 81 13.11 10.93 0.34
N GLU A 82 11.90 11.49 0.22
CA GLU A 82 11.64 12.89 0.62
C GLU A 82 11.07 13.02 2.05
N HIS A 83 10.33 12.04 2.56
CA HIS A 83 9.61 12.15 3.84
C HIS A 83 10.24 11.36 4.99
N LEU A 84 10.99 10.29 4.70
CA LEU A 84 11.57 9.45 5.75
C LEU A 84 12.74 10.13 6.50
N PRO A 85 13.69 10.84 5.84
CA PRO A 85 14.79 11.50 6.54
C PRO A 85 14.35 12.51 7.61
N PRO A 86 13.42 13.47 7.37
CA PRO A 86 12.95 14.37 8.42
C PRO A 86 12.17 13.68 9.53
N ALA A 87 11.38 12.66 9.20
CA ALA A 87 10.59 11.91 10.18
C ALA A 87 11.48 11.06 11.10
N TRP A 88 12.65 10.61 10.62
CA TRP A 88 13.61 9.84 11.40
C TRP A 88 14.17 10.63 12.58
N TYR A 89 14.34 11.95 12.47
CA TYR A 89 14.85 12.79 13.56
C TYR A 89 13.80 13.13 14.63
N SER A 90 12.51 12.96 14.33
CA SER A 90 11.40 13.20 15.27
C SER A 90 10.92 11.87 15.86
N ALA A 91 11.47 11.47 17.02
CA ALA A 91 11.24 10.17 17.67
C ALA A 91 9.76 9.80 17.94
N ARG A 92 8.84 10.77 17.93
CA ARG A 92 7.47 10.61 18.44
C ARG A 92 6.50 9.84 17.51
N SER A 93 6.89 9.46 16.29
CA SER A 93 6.03 8.68 15.37
C SER A 93 6.76 7.63 14.52
N ARG A 94 7.91 7.12 14.96
CA ARG A 94 8.73 6.18 14.18
C ARG A 94 8.08 4.81 14.02
N ILE A 95 7.40 4.31 15.06
CA ILE A 95 6.83 2.95 15.06
C ILE A 95 5.72 2.81 14.01
N SER A 96 4.75 3.74 13.98
CA SER A 96 3.65 3.66 13.02
C SER A 96 4.11 3.91 11.58
N GLY A 97 5.14 4.74 11.38
CA GLY A 97 5.77 4.90 10.07
C GLY A 97 6.49 3.63 9.61
N LEU A 98 7.27 3.01 10.50
CA LEU A 98 7.98 1.76 10.21
C LEU A 98 7.00 0.62 9.91
N ALA A 99 5.89 0.53 10.65
CA ALA A 99 4.84 -0.46 10.38
C ALA A 99 4.25 -0.31 8.97
N MET A 100 4.02 0.93 8.49
CA MET A 100 3.58 1.15 7.11
C MET A 100 4.63 0.75 6.08
N VAL A 101 5.92 1.03 6.34
CA VAL A 101 7.02 0.65 5.43
C VAL A 101 7.15 -0.86 5.34
N ILE A 102 7.18 -1.55 6.49
CA ILE A 102 7.26 -3.01 6.54
C ILE A 102 6.03 -3.64 5.90
N GLY A 103 4.82 -3.17 6.23
CA GLY A 103 3.59 -3.67 5.63
C GLY A 103 3.57 -3.48 4.11
N GLY A 104 4.03 -2.33 3.62
CA GLY A 104 4.21 -2.09 2.19
C GLY A 104 5.20 -3.05 1.55
N ALA A 105 6.36 -3.28 2.18
CA ALA A 105 7.35 -4.24 1.68
C ALA A 105 6.80 -5.66 1.61
N VAL A 106 6.05 -6.11 2.64
CA VAL A 106 5.38 -7.42 2.63
C VAL A 106 4.39 -7.52 1.49
N LEU A 107 3.57 -6.48 1.23
CA LEU A 107 2.64 -6.46 0.09
C LEU A 107 3.36 -6.57 -1.25
N VAL A 108 4.49 -5.87 -1.41
CA VAL A 108 5.29 -5.92 -2.64
C VAL A 108 5.89 -7.32 -2.85
N VAL A 109 6.50 -7.88 -1.82
CA VAL A 109 7.12 -9.21 -1.89
C VAL A 109 6.07 -10.28 -2.17
N THR A 110 4.96 -10.28 -1.43
CA THR A 110 3.88 -11.26 -1.64
C THR A 110 3.22 -11.10 -3.01
N GLY A 111 3.02 -9.86 -3.47
CA GLY A 111 2.50 -9.58 -4.82
C GLY A 111 3.43 -10.11 -5.91
N TYR A 112 4.75 -9.90 -5.77
CA TYR A 112 5.75 -10.47 -6.67
C TYR A 112 5.72 -12.00 -6.65
N LEU A 113 5.71 -12.61 -5.45
CA LEU A 113 5.70 -14.06 -5.32
C LEU A 113 4.46 -14.72 -5.93
N LEU A 114 3.30 -14.05 -5.93
CA LEU A 114 2.08 -14.56 -6.59
C LEU A 114 2.25 -14.74 -8.11
N PHE A 115 3.21 -14.06 -8.74
CA PHE A 115 3.53 -14.25 -10.17
C PHE A 115 4.41 -15.49 -10.43
N TYR A 116 5.27 -15.87 -9.48
CA TYR A 116 6.33 -16.86 -9.72
C TYR A 116 6.14 -18.16 -8.94
N VAL A 117 5.44 -18.14 -7.80
CA VAL A 117 5.25 -19.32 -6.96
C VAL A 117 4.04 -20.10 -7.45
N ALA A 118 4.28 -21.31 -7.97
CA ALA A 118 3.26 -22.19 -8.51
C ALA A 118 2.75 -23.28 -7.52
N GLY A 119 3.43 -23.50 -6.39
CA GLY A 119 3.03 -24.54 -5.43
C GLY A 119 1.72 -24.21 -4.71
N ASP A 120 0.76 -25.14 -4.70
CA ASP A 120 -0.61 -24.89 -4.24
C ASP A 120 -0.71 -24.35 -2.81
N CYS A 121 -0.02 -24.99 -1.86
CA CYS A 121 -0.03 -24.57 -0.45
C CYS A 121 0.67 -23.21 -0.25
N ALA A 122 1.87 -23.04 -0.82
CA ALA A 122 2.63 -21.82 -0.71
C ALA A 122 1.87 -20.63 -1.33
N ARG A 123 1.31 -20.82 -2.53
CA ARG A 123 0.53 -19.80 -3.23
C ARG A 123 -0.73 -19.42 -2.47
N ALA A 124 -1.42 -20.38 -1.83
CA ALA A 124 -2.58 -20.10 -0.98
C ALA A 124 -2.20 -19.23 0.22
N VAL A 125 -1.12 -19.57 0.95
CA VAL A 125 -0.64 -18.78 2.10
C VAL A 125 -0.22 -17.38 1.67
N ILE A 126 0.56 -17.26 0.60
CA ILE A 126 1.00 -15.96 0.06
C ILE A 126 -0.22 -15.12 -0.33
N GLY A 127 -1.21 -15.73 -0.97
CA GLY A 127 -2.49 -15.08 -1.31
C GLY A 127 -3.17 -14.51 -0.07
N ILE A 128 -3.36 -15.34 0.97
CA ILE A 128 -3.99 -14.93 2.24
C ILE A 128 -3.25 -13.77 2.90
N VAL A 129 -1.91 -13.85 2.97
CA VAL A 129 -1.11 -12.76 3.53
C VAL A 129 -1.27 -11.49 2.70
N HIS A 130 -1.22 -11.60 1.37
CA HIS A 130 -1.31 -10.45 0.48
C HIS A 130 -2.67 -9.73 0.59
N TRP A 131 -3.77 -10.47 0.40
CA TRP A 131 -5.10 -9.85 0.43
C TRP A 131 -5.53 -9.47 1.85
N GLY A 132 -5.18 -10.26 2.86
CA GLY A 132 -5.49 -9.97 4.26
C GLY A 132 -4.80 -8.70 4.73
N LEU A 133 -3.50 -8.57 4.47
CA LEU A 133 -2.76 -7.34 4.79
C LEU A 133 -3.25 -6.17 3.93
N GLY A 134 -3.55 -6.41 2.65
CA GLY A 134 -4.07 -5.41 1.72
C GLY A 134 -5.37 -4.78 2.22
N LEU A 135 -6.32 -5.59 2.70
CA LEU A 135 -7.57 -5.12 3.30
C LEU A 135 -7.36 -4.35 4.60
N ALA A 136 -6.33 -4.69 5.38
CA ALA A 136 -6.00 -3.97 6.63
C ALA A 136 -5.36 -2.59 6.39
N THR A 137 -4.82 -2.31 5.18
CA THR A 137 -4.07 -1.06 4.90
C THR A 137 -4.83 0.24 5.18
N PRO A 138 -6.14 0.40 4.89
CA PRO A 138 -6.85 1.64 5.23
C PRO A 138 -6.92 1.86 6.74
N GLY A 139 -7.12 0.79 7.52
CA GLY A 139 -7.12 0.84 8.99
C GLY A 139 -5.74 1.25 9.54
N LEU A 140 -4.67 0.65 9.02
CA LEU A 140 -3.29 1.01 9.38
C LEU A 140 -2.97 2.48 9.06
N LEU A 141 -3.41 2.96 7.89
CA LEU A 141 -3.25 4.36 7.49
C LEU A 141 -4.01 5.31 8.42
N LEU A 142 -5.26 5.00 8.77
CA LEU A 142 -6.04 5.79 9.71
C LEU A 142 -5.38 5.84 11.09
N ALA A 143 -4.93 4.69 11.61
CA ALA A 143 -4.21 4.61 12.87
C ALA A 143 -2.93 5.48 12.85
N HIS A 144 -2.17 5.43 11.76
CA HIS A 144 -1.00 6.29 11.57
C HIS A 144 -1.36 7.79 11.59
N LEU A 145 -2.43 8.18 10.88
CA LEU A 145 -2.89 9.58 10.84
C LEU A 145 -3.36 10.07 12.22
N ILE A 146 -4.09 9.23 12.97
CA ILE A 146 -4.57 9.55 14.32
C ILE A 146 -3.38 9.68 15.28
N ALA A 147 -2.45 8.72 15.28
CA ALA A 147 -1.25 8.75 16.11
C ALA A 147 -0.42 10.03 15.87
N ARG A 148 -0.29 10.44 14.60
CA ARG A 148 0.39 11.71 14.25
C ARG A 148 -0.35 12.95 14.72
N ARG A 149 -1.69 12.93 14.75
CA ARG A 149 -2.49 14.06 15.29
C ARG A 149 -2.36 14.15 16.81
N LEU A 150 -2.45 13.02 17.51
CA LEU A 150 -2.32 12.96 18.97
C LEU A 150 -0.92 13.41 19.41
N ALA A 151 0.13 12.96 18.72
CA ALA A 151 1.51 13.37 18.99
C ALA A 151 1.79 14.88 18.78
N ARG A 152 0.94 15.59 18.05
CA ARG A 152 1.05 17.04 17.76
C ARG A 152 0.27 17.92 18.74
N ARG A 153 -0.61 17.36 19.56
CA ARG A 153 -1.28 18.13 20.61
C ARG A 153 -0.27 18.43 21.72
N PRO A 154 0.01 19.70 22.05
CA PRO A 154 0.77 20.00 23.27
C PRO A 154 -0.03 19.50 24.47
N ALA A 155 0.64 18.89 25.45
CA ALA A 155 0.03 18.65 26.74
C ALA A 155 -0.33 20.02 27.31
N SER A 156 -1.63 20.25 27.50
CA SER A 156 -2.20 21.42 28.17
C SER A 156 -1.78 21.45 29.62
#